data_AF-A0A1Z9TSI6-F1
#
_entry.id   AF-A0A1Z9TSI6-F1
#
_cell.length_a   1.000
_cell.length_b   1.000
_cell.length_c   1.000
_cell.angle_alpha   90.00
_cell.angle_beta   90.00
_cell.angle_gamma   90.00
#
_symmetry.space_group_name_H-M   'P 1'
#
loop_
_entity.id
_entity.type
_entity.pdbx_description
1 polymer ?
#
loop_
_entity_poly.entity_id
_entity_poly.type
_entity_poly.pdbx_seq_one_letter_code
_entity_poly.pdbx_strand_id
1 'polypeptide(L)'
;MSNSNINSQYADPNMTPPLGEASALGLQHVLAMFASNVTPSVIVAGAAGLAFGGAEQIYLIQMAMLFAGIATLFQTVGFGPVGARLPIMQGTSFAFVGVLAGIAATQGLSVALTSCIIGGVIHFLLGAVIKDIRWLFPPLVTGLVILAIGLYLIPVAIKYSAGGAAEFQMKAESF
;
A
#
# COMPACT_ATOMS: atom_id res chain seq x y z
N MET A 1 31.75 31.24 -9.48
CA MET A 1 30.75 31.34 -8.38
C MET A 1 30.02 30.02 -8.32
N SER A 2 30.35 29.20 -7.32
CA SER A 2 29.87 27.82 -7.16
C SER A 2 28.43 27.83 -6.61
N ASN A 3 27.48 27.34 -7.40
CA ASN A 3 26.09 27.06 -6.99
C ASN A 3 26.05 25.82 -6.08
N SER A 4 26.65 25.89 -4.90
CA SER A 4 26.75 24.77 -3.94
C SER A 4 25.82 24.87 -2.73
N ASN A 5 25.06 25.97 -2.58
CA ASN A 5 24.28 26.24 -1.36
C ASN A 5 22.76 26.03 -1.47
N ILE A 6 22.23 25.71 -2.65
CA ILE A 6 20.77 25.57 -2.87
C ILE A 6 20.25 24.14 -2.71
N ASN A 7 21.13 23.14 -2.77
CA ASN A 7 20.74 21.72 -2.75
C ASN A 7 20.92 21.03 -1.38
N SER A 8 21.63 21.63 -0.41
CA SER A 8 21.80 21.01 0.91
C SER A 8 20.62 21.23 1.85
N GLN A 9 19.79 22.25 1.61
CA GLN A 9 18.72 22.66 2.50
C GLN A 9 17.50 21.73 2.45
N TYR A 10 17.24 21.10 1.30
CA TYR A 10 16.13 20.15 1.09
C TYR A 10 16.54 18.68 1.30
N ALA A 11 17.82 18.41 1.59
CA ALA A 11 18.31 17.07 1.90
C ALA A 11 18.05 16.67 3.37
N ASP A 12 17.81 17.64 4.25
CA ASP A 12 17.51 17.39 5.67
C ASP A 12 16.01 17.07 5.86
N PRO A 13 15.65 15.87 6.34
CA PRO A 13 14.26 15.49 6.60
C PRO A 13 13.54 16.37 7.63
N ASN A 14 14.27 17.13 8.44
CA ASN A 14 13.70 18.00 9.48
C ASN A 14 13.35 19.40 8.96
N MET A 15 13.79 19.75 7.75
CA MET A 15 13.55 21.06 7.16
C MET A 15 12.22 21.07 6.42
N THR A 16 11.26 21.84 6.92
CA THR A 16 9.95 22.01 6.26
C THR A 16 9.98 23.19 5.31
N PRO A 17 9.63 23.01 4.01
CA PRO A 17 9.48 24.12 3.08
C PRO A 17 8.37 25.10 3.52
N PRO A 18 8.33 26.32 2.96
CA PRO A 18 7.23 27.26 3.19
C PRO A 18 5.87 26.60 2.96
N LEU A 19 4.87 26.93 3.79
CA LEU A 19 3.55 26.28 3.78
C LEU A 19 2.87 26.23 2.40
N GLY A 20 3.09 27.24 1.56
CA GLY A 20 2.57 27.26 0.19
C GLY A 20 3.18 26.16 -0.69
N GLU A 21 4.48 25.95 -0.62
CA GLU A 21 5.18 24.88 -1.35
C GLU A 21 4.90 23.52 -0.72
N ALA A 22 4.92 23.42 0.62
CA ALA A 22 4.63 22.20 1.36
C ALA A 22 3.24 21.63 1.05
N SER A 23 2.22 22.49 0.95
CA SER A 23 0.85 22.06 0.64
C SER A 23 0.71 21.55 -0.79
N ALA A 24 1.35 22.19 -1.77
CA ALA A 24 1.38 21.72 -3.16
C ALA A 24 2.11 20.37 -3.30
N LEU A 25 3.28 20.22 -2.66
CA LEU A 25 4.05 18.97 -2.63
C LEU A 25 3.29 17.85 -1.91
N GLY A 26 2.58 18.17 -0.82
CA GLY A 26 1.72 17.24 -0.10
C GLY A 26 0.56 16.74 -0.96
N LEU A 27 -0.09 17.65 -1.69
CA LEU A 27 -1.15 17.27 -2.65
C LEU A 27 -0.60 16.35 -3.75
N GLN A 28 0.58 16.65 -4.30
CA GLN A 28 1.23 15.78 -5.29
C GLN A 28 1.50 14.38 -4.73
N HIS A 29 1.94 14.27 -3.47
CA HIS A 29 2.16 12.98 -2.82
C HIS A 29 0.87 12.18 -2.65
N VAL A 30 -0.22 12.86 -2.24
CA VAL A 30 -1.54 12.22 -2.14
C VAL A 30 -2.00 11.71 -3.51
N LEU A 31 -1.87 12.53 -4.55
CA LEU A 31 -2.23 12.12 -5.92
C LEU A 31 -1.36 10.96 -6.43
N ALA A 32 -0.07 10.98 -6.14
CA ALA A 32 0.85 9.89 -6.49
C ALA A 32 0.48 8.56 -5.80
N MET A 33 0.01 8.61 -4.55
CA MET A 33 -0.42 7.43 -3.80
C MET A 33 -1.84 6.98 -4.08
N PHE A 34 -2.64 7.80 -4.74
CA PHE A 34 -4.06 7.50 -4.90
C PHE A 34 -4.28 6.18 -5.63
N ALA A 35 -3.67 6.01 -6.80
CA ALA A 35 -3.82 4.80 -7.60
C ALA A 35 -3.30 3.55 -6.85
N SER A 36 -2.15 3.65 -6.18
CA SER A 36 -1.55 2.50 -5.49
C SER A 36 -2.37 2.02 -4.29
N ASN A 37 -3.17 2.88 -3.66
CA ASN A 37 -4.04 2.49 -2.54
C ASN A 37 -5.45 2.06 -2.97
N VAL A 38 -6.00 2.71 -3.99
CA VAL A 38 -7.35 2.43 -4.49
C VAL A 38 -7.37 1.08 -5.20
N THR A 39 -6.36 0.78 -6.04
CA THR A 39 -6.35 -0.43 -6.87
C THR A 39 -6.44 -1.73 -6.05
N PRO A 40 -5.63 -1.97 -5.01
CA PRO A 40 -5.76 -3.16 -4.15
C PRO A 40 -7.16 -3.32 -3.53
N SER A 41 -7.73 -2.22 -3.04
CA SER A 41 -9.06 -2.19 -2.42
C SER A 41 -10.15 -2.59 -3.42
N VAL A 42 -10.05 -2.08 -4.65
CA VAL A 42 -10.95 -2.41 -5.76
C VAL A 42 -10.82 -3.88 -6.18
N ILE A 43 -9.60 -4.42 -6.23
CA ILE A 43 -9.37 -5.84 -6.60
C ILE A 43 -9.98 -6.77 -5.56
N VAL A 44 -9.71 -6.53 -4.27
CA VAL A 44 -10.24 -7.37 -3.18
C VAL A 44 -11.76 -7.24 -3.07
N ALA A 45 -12.31 -6.03 -3.22
CA ALA A 45 -13.75 -5.81 -3.25
C ALA A 45 -14.43 -6.57 -4.40
N GLY A 46 -13.85 -6.49 -5.61
CA GLY A 46 -14.35 -7.23 -6.76
C GLY A 46 -14.28 -8.74 -6.57
N ALA A 47 -13.20 -9.25 -5.97
CA ALA A 47 -13.07 -10.67 -5.63
C ALA A 47 -14.08 -11.13 -4.57
N ALA A 48 -14.45 -10.26 -3.64
CA ALA A 48 -15.51 -10.50 -2.65
C ALA A 48 -16.94 -10.46 -3.26
N GLY A 49 -17.08 -10.18 -4.56
CA GLY A 49 -18.38 -10.06 -5.22
C GLY A 49 -19.11 -8.75 -4.95
N LEU A 50 -18.41 -7.73 -4.42
CA LEU A 50 -19.01 -6.41 -4.24
C LEU A 50 -19.28 -5.75 -5.60
N ALA A 51 -20.47 -5.16 -5.74
CA ALA A 51 -20.84 -4.46 -6.96
C ALA A 51 -19.89 -3.28 -7.22
N PHE A 52 -19.44 -3.15 -8.46
CA PHE A 52 -18.54 -2.08 -8.85
C PHE A 52 -19.19 -0.72 -8.64
N GLY A 53 -18.58 0.13 -7.80
CA GLY A 53 -19.16 1.42 -7.43
C GLY A 53 -20.32 1.35 -6.41
N GLY A 54 -20.54 0.17 -5.82
CA GLY A 54 -21.46 0.01 -4.70
C GLY A 54 -20.96 0.73 -3.44
N ALA A 55 -21.89 1.00 -2.52
CA ALA A 55 -21.60 1.70 -1.27
C ALA A 55 -20.51 1.02 -0.44
N GLU A 56 -20.49 -0.31 -0.41
CA GLU A 56 -19.51 -1.10 0.35
C GLU A 56 -18.10 -1.02 -0.24
N GLN A 57 -17.96 -1.06 -1.56
CA GLN A 57 -16.66 -0.89 -2.21
C GLN A 57 -16.12 0.53 -2.01
N ILE A 58 -16.98 1.55 -2.16
CA ILE A 58 -16.58 2.95 -1.91
C ILE A 58 -16.16 3.11 -0.45
N TYR A 59 -16.89 2.51 0.48
CA TYR A 59 -16.56 2.51 1.90
C TYR A 59 -15.18 1.86 2.16
N LEU A 60 -14.88 0.71 1.57
CA LEU A 60 -13.55 0.08 1.68
C LEU A 60 -12.43 0.99 1.16
N ILE A 61 -12.63 1.63 0.01
CA ILE A 61 -11.64 2.57 -0.57
C ILE A 61 -11.43 3.76 0.37
N GLN A 62 -12.50 4.34 0.90
CA GLN A 62 -12.43 5.47 1.83
C GLN A 62 -11.70 5.09 3.11
N MET A 63 -12.01 3.92 3.69
CA MET A 63 -11.33 3.43 4.90
C MET A 63 -9.85 3.15 4.62
N ALA A 64 -9.51 2.50 3.49
CA ALA A 64 -8.13 2.26 3.10
C ALA A 64 -7.34 3.57 2.99
N MET A 65 -7.93 4.62 2.40
CA MET A 65 -7.27 5.91 2.26
C MET A 65 -7.13 6.66 3.59
N LEU A 66 -8.15 6.62 4.44
CA LEU A 66 -8.10 7.20 5.77
C LEU A 66 -6.99 6.56 6.61
N PHE A 67 -6.93 5.24 6.67
CA PHE A 67 -5.93 4.52 7.46
C PHE A 67 -4.53 4.62 6.86
N ALA A 68 -4.37 4.73 5.53
CA ALA A 68 -3.06 5.03 4.92
C ALA A 68 -2.54 6.40 5.36
N GLY A 69 -3.40 7.41 5.45
CA GLY A 69 -3.06 8.74 5.99
C GLY A 69 -2.68 8.69 7.47
N ILE A 70 -3.49 8.02 8.30
CA ILE A 70 -3.22 7.84 9.73
C ILE A 70 -1.90 7.10 9.94
N ALA A 71 -1.67 6.00 9.22
CA ALA A 71 -0.43 5.22 9.31
C ALA A 71 0.79 6.05 8.85
N THR A 72 0.62 6.88 7.82
CA THR A 72 1.68 7.81 7.39
C THR A 72 2.01 8.78 8.51
N LEU A 73 1.02 9.44 9.13
CA LEU A 73 1.25 10.35 10.26
C LEU A 73 1.91 9.63 11.45
N PHE A 74 1.49 8.40 11.75
CA PHE A 74 2.09 7.61 12.80
C PHE A 74 3.56 7.27 12.51
N GLN A 75 3.91 7.02 11.24
CA GLN A 75 5.29 6.74 10.82
C GLN A 75 6.17 8.00 10.78
N THR A 76 5.61 9.14 10.36
CA THR A 76 6.33 10.40 10.20
C THR A 76 6.48 11.20 11.50
N VAL A 77 5.44 11.27 12.33
CA VAL A 77 5.48 11.95 13.64
C VAL A 77 6.07 11.02 14.72
N GLY A 78 5.75 9.72 14.62
CA GLY A 78 6.09 8.74 15.64
C GLY A 78 5.25 8.87 16.91
N PHE A 79 5.17 7.78 17.67
CA PHE A 79 4.59 7.76 19.01
C PHE A 79 5.46 6.91 19.93
N GLY A 80 6.17 7.57 20.86
CA GLY A 80 7.12 6.91 21.74
C GLY A 80 8.24 6.21 20.96
N PRO A 81 8.50 4.91 21.18
CA PRO A 81 9.51 4.13 20.47
C PRO A 81 9.06 3.64 19.08
N VAL A 82 7.80 3.88 18.70
CA VAL A 82 7.22 3.40 17.44
C VAL A 82 7.16 4.53 16.40
N GLY A 83 7.53 4.22 15.16
CA GLY A 83 7.61 5.18 14.04
C GLY A 83 9.04 5.65 13.76
N ALA A 84 9.41 5.73 12.49
CA ALA A 84 10.77 6.05 12.07
C ALA A 84 11.12 7.54 12.20
N ARG A 85 10.12 8.42 12.35
CA ARG A 85 10.29 9.89 12.32
C ARG A 85 10.97 10.37 11.04
N LEU A 86 10.66 9.69 9.95
CA LEU A 86 11.13 9.96 8.60
C LEU A 86 9.92 10.13 7.68
N PRO A 87 10.04 10.87 6.57
CA PRO A 87 8.96 11.08 5.60
C PRO A 87 8.69 9.79 4.81
N ILE A 88 8.11 8.80 5.49
CA ILE A 88 7.77 7.48 4.95
C ILE A 88 6.26 7.41 4.80
N MET A 89 5.82 7.42 3.55
CA MET A 89 4.41 7.32 3.21
C MET A 89 3.94 5.86 3.30
N GLN A 90 2.87 5.64 4.06
CA GLN A 90 2.26 4.33 4.20
C GLN A 90 1.14 4.14 3.18
N GLY A 91 0.95 2.91 2.74
CA GLY A 91 -0.07 2.57 1.77
C GLY A 91 -0.37 1.07 1.76
N THR A 92 -1.29 0.69 0.90
CA THR A 92 -1.74 -0.69 0.76
C THR A 92 -0.71 -1.51 -0.01
N SER A 93 -0.25 -2.61 0.58
CA SER A 93 0.77 -3.45 -0.05
C SER A 93 0.16 -4.37 -1.09
N PHE A 94 0.68 -4.26 -2.31
CA PHE A 94 0.34 -5.13 -3.44
C PHE A 94 0.75 -6.60 -3.23
N ALA A 95 1.67 -6.87 -2.30
CA ALA A 95 2.13 -8.23 -2.00
C ALA A 95 1.00 -9.13 -1.46
N PHE A 96 -0.01 -8.55 -0.81
CA PHE A 96 -1.11 -9.30 -0.20
C PHE A 96 -2.35 -9.42 -1.10
N VAL A 97 -2.37 -8.74 -2.26
CA VAL A 97 -3.56 -8.65 -3.11
C VAL A 97 -4.03 -10.01 -3.59
N GLY A 98 -3.13 -10.86 -4.11
CA GLY A 98 -3.50 -12.20 -4.58
C GLY A 98 -4.07 -13.08 -3.48
N VAL A 99 -3.41 -13.09 -2.32
CA VAL A 99 -3.84 -13.88 -1.15
C VAL A 99 -5.18 -13.39 -0.63
N LEU A 100 -5.35 -12.08 -0.46
CA LEU A 100 -6.59 -11.50 0.05
C LEU A 100 -7.74 -11.63 -0.93
N ALA A 101 -7.50 -11.49 -2.24
CA ALA A 101 -8.51 -11.72 -3.27
C ALA A 101 -8.98 -13.17 -3.26
N GLY A 102 -8.06 -14.14 -3.15
CA GLY A 102 -8.40 -15.56 -3.05
C GLY A 102 -9.21 -15.89 -1.78
N ILE A 103 -8.82 -15.36 -0.62
CA ILE A 103 -9.58 -15.53 0.63
C ILE A 103 -10.95 -14.86 0.53
N ALA A 104 -11.02 -13.64 -0.02
CA ALA A 104 -12.27 -12.92 -0.17
C ALA A 104 -13.26 -13.65 -1.10
N ALA A 105 -12.77 -14.26 -2.18
CA ALA A 105 -13.58 -15.03 -3.12
C ALA A 105 -14.11 -16.36 -2.54
N THR A 106 -13.36 -16.99 -1.63
CA THR A 106 -13.67 -18.34 -1.12
C THR A 106 -14.35 -18.33 0.26
N GLN A 107 -13.97 -17.39 1.12
CA GLN A 107 -14.38 -17.32 2.53
C GLN A 107 -15.06 -15.97 2.89
N GLY A 108 -15.11 -15.04 1.95
CA GLY A 108 -15.77 -13.75 2.12
C GLY A 108 -14.88 -12.66 2.72
N LEU A 109 -15.37 -11.43 2.61
CA LEU A 109 -14.65 -10.22 3.02
C LEU A 109 -14.36 -10.17 4.52
N SER A 110 -15.28 -10.64 5.37
CA SER A 110 -15.10 -10.62 6.83
C SER A 110 -13.89 -11.44 7.27
N VAL A 111 -13.65 -12.59 6.64
CA VAL A 111 -12.49 -13.44 6.93
C VAL A 111 -11.21 -12.78 6.41
N ALA A 112 -11.24 -12.20 5.20
CA ALA A 112 -10.12 -11.45 4.66
C ALA A 112 -9.69 -10.29 5.59
N LEU A 113 -10.63 -9.46 6.06
CA LEU A 113 -10.33 -8.34 6.95
C LEU A 113 -9.84 -8.80 8.33
N THR A 114 -10.41 -9.87 8.89
CA THR A 114 -9.94 -10.44 10.17
C THR A 114 -8.53 -11.00 10.03
N SER A 115 -8.23 -11.65 8.88
CA SER A 115 -6.88 -12.13 8.58
C SER A 115 -5.85 -11.00 8.49
N CYS A 116 -6.25 -9.83 7.96
CA CYS A 116 -5.40 -8.62 7.95
C CYS A 116 -5.07 -8.14 9.37
N ILE A 117 -6.03 -8.15 10.28
CA ILE A 117 -5.81 -7.74 11.68
C ILE A 117 -4.81 -8.69 12.35
N ILE A 118 -5.04 -10.01 12.23
CA ILE A 118 -4.15 -11.03 12.82
C ILE A 118 -2.75 -10.95 12.20
N GLY A 119 -2.68 -10.85 10.87
CA GLY A 119 -1.43 -10.70 10.14
C GLY A 119 -0.68 -9.41 10.50
N GLY A 120 -1.40 -8.32 10.71
CA GLY A 120 -0.85 -7.04 11.17
C GLY A 120 -0.23 -7.12 12.56
N VAL A 121 -0.87 -7.82 13.50
CA VAL A 121 -0.32 -8.06 14.84
C VAL A 121 0.95 -8.91 14.75
N ILE A 122 0.93 -9.99 13.98
CA ILE A 122 2.12 -10.84 13.78
C ILE A 122 3.26 -10.03 13.14
N HIS A 123 2.95 -9.22 12.13
CA HIS A 123 3.94 -8.38 11.45
C HIS A 123 4.52 -7.33 12.40
N PHE A 124 3.71 -6.73 13.27
CA PHE A 124 4.18 -5.78 14.29
C PHE A 124 5.17 -6.44 15.25
N LEU A 125 4.88 -7.66 15.72
CA LEU A 125 5.79 -8.43 16.58
C LEU A 125 7.09 -8.79 15.86
N LEU A 126 7.01 -9.20 14.59
CA LEU A 126 8.18 -9.51 13.77
C LEU A 126 9.09 -8.29 13.57
N GLY A 127 8.51 -7.09 13.53
CA GLY A 127 9.24 -5.82 13.46
C GLY A 127 10.24 -5.63 14.60
N ALA A 128 10.01 -6.22 15.78
CA ALA A 128 10.97 -6.17 16.90
C ALA A 128 12.21 -7.06 16.67
N VAL A 129 12.07 -8.15 15.91
CA VAL A 129 13.11 -9.18 15.72
C VAL A 129 13.82 -9.05 14.36
N ILE A 130 13.38 -8.11 13.52
CA ILE A 130 13.89 -7.95 12.14
C ILE A 130 15.41 -7.76 12.05
N LYS A 131 16.03 -7.16 13.07
CA LYS A 131 17.48 -6.91 13.11
C LYS A 131 18.30 -8.20 13.03
N ASP A 132 17.77 -9.29 13.60
CA ASP A 132 18.45 -10.58 13.67
C ASP A 132 18.16 -11.46 12.43
N ILE A 133 17.06 -11.19 11.72
CA ILE A 133 16.62 -11.99 10.57
C ILE A 133 17.05 -11.36 9.24
N ARG A 134 17.42 -10.07 9.21
CA ARG A 134 17.74 -9.33 7.97
C ARG A 134 18.81 -9.97 7.08
N TRP A 135 19.69 -10.81 7.63
CA TRP A 135 20.72 -11.50 6.85
C TRP A 135 20.12 -12.53 5.87
N LEU A 136 18.91 -13.04 6.13
CA LEU A 136 18.19 -13.96 5.26
C LEU A 136 17.66 -13.29 3.98
N PHE A 137 17.56 -11.95 3.99
CA PHE A 137 17.01 -11.15 2.90
C PHE A 137 18.10 -10.24 2.31
N PRO A 138 19.12 -10.80 1.63
CA PRO A 138 20.10 -9.97 0.93
C PRO A 138 19.40 -9.17 -0.19
N PRO A 139 20.00 -8.05 -0.67
CA PRO A 139 19.39 -7.16 -1.66
C PRO A 139 18.89 -7.87 -2.93
N LEU A 140 19.57 -8.96 -3.31
CA LEU A 140 19.17 -9.80 -4.44
C LEU A 140 17.80 -10.46 -4.21
N VAL A 141 17.56 -11.02 -3.02
CA VAL A 141 16.30 -11.70 -2.67
C VAL A 141 15.16 -10.68 -2.58
N THR A 142 15.39 -9.55 -1.90
CA THR A 142 14.36 -8.51 -1.78
C THR A 142 13.99 -7.94 -3.15
N GLY A 143 14.97 -7.69 -4.01
CA GLY A 143 14.73 -7.19 -5.37
C GLY A 143 13.96 -8.18 -6.25
N LEU A 144 14.32 -9.47 -6.20
CA LEU A 144 13.61 -10.52 -6.92
C LEU A 144 12.16 -10.69 -6.45
N VAL A 145 11.92 -10.62 -5.14
CA VAL A 145 10.55 -10.69 -4.58
C VAL A 145 9.70 -9.51 -5.05
N ILE A 146 10.25 -8.28 -5.03
CA ILE A 146 9.53 -7.09 -5.52
C ILE A 146 9.23 -7.21 -7.02
N LEU A 147 10.19 -7.69 -7.82
CA LEU A 147 9.99 -7.94 -9.25
C LEU A 147 8.91 -9.00 -9.48
N ALA A 148 8.93 -10.10 -8.72
CA ALA A 148 7.94 -11.16 -8.82
C ALA A 148 6.53 -10.67 -8.47
N ILE A 149 6.38 -9.83 -7.44
CA ILE A 149 5.09 -9.19 -7.11
C ILE A 149 4.59 -8.36 -8.31
N GLY A 150 5.46 -7.57 -8.95
CA GLY A 150 5.10 -6.79 -10.14
C GLY A 150 4.66 -7.67 -11.30
N LEU A 151 5.42 -8.73 -11.61
CA LEU A 151 5.07 -9.68 -12.68
C LEU A 151 3.76 -10.41 -12.41
N TYR A 152 3.51 -10.79 -11.16
CA TYR A 152 2.28 -11.47 -10.73
C TYR A 152 1.03 -10.60 -10.93
N LEU A 153 1.17 -9.27 -10.95
CA LEU A 153 0.05 -8.33 -11.12
C LEU A 153 -0.19 -7.90 -12.56
N ILE A 154 0.69 -8.26 -13.51
CA ILE A 154 0.49 -7.97 -14.93
C ILE A 154 -0.85 -8.50 -15.46
N PRO A 155 -1.26 -9.76 -15.17
CA PRO A 155 -2.55 -10.26 -15.64
C PRO A 155 -3.73 -9.44 -15.11
N VAL A 156 -3.65 -8.98 -13.86
CA VAL A 156 -4.67 -8.12 -13.26
C VAL A 156 -4.72 -6.77 -13.99
N ALA A 157 -3.57 -6.15 -14.24
CA ALA A 157 -3.51 -4.90 -15.00
C ALA A 157 -4.12 -5.04 -16.41
N ILE A 158 -3.77 -6.09 -17.16
CA ILE A 158 -4.31 -6.36 -18.50
C ILE A 158 -5.84 -6.52 -18.44
N LYS A 159 -6.34 -7.30 -17.48
CA LYS A 159 -7.78 -7.53 -17.27
C LYS A 159 -8.54 -6.21 -17.01
N TYR A 160 -7.97 -5.32 -16.21
CA TYR A 160 -8.56 -4.00 -15.95
C TYR A 160 -8.49 -3.08 -17.17
N SER A 161 -7.36 -3.06 -17.89
CA SER A 161 -7.20 -2.27 -19.13
C SER A 161 -8.11 -2.73 -20.26
N ALA A 162 -8.48 -4.01 -20.31
CA ALA A 162 -9.41 -4.57 -21.29
C ALA A 162 -10.89 -4.22 -21.00
N GLY A 163 -11.18 -3.39 -19.99
CA GLY A 163 -12.54 -2.97 -19.61
C GLY A 163 -13.10 -3.71 -18.40
N GLY A 164 -12.28 -3.92 -17.36
CA GLY A 164 -12.57 -4.76 -16.20
C GLY A 164 -13.95 -4.60 -15.56
N ALA A 165 -14.44 -5.72 -14.97
CA ALA A 165 -15.79 -6.02 -14.46
C ALA A 165 -16.81 -6.65 -15.45
N ALA A 166 -16.35 -7.44 -16.43
CA ALA A 166 -17.21 -8.39 -17.15
C ALA A 166 -17.08 -9.81 -16.56
N GLU A 167 -18.01 -10.71 -16.88
CA GLU A 167 -18.19 -12.08 -16.34
C GLU A 167 -16.89 -12.92 -16.23
N PHE A 168 -15.86 -12.57 -17.03
CA PHE A 168 -14.51 -13.12 -16.95
C PHE A 168 -13.82 -12.96 -15.59
N GLN A 169 -14.15 -11.93 -14.80
CA GLN A 169 -13.54 -11.67 -13.49
C GLN A 169 -14.12 -12.58 -12.39
N MET A 170 -15.37 -13.05 -12.57
CA MET A 170 -16.05 -13.97 -11.66
C MET A 170 -15.87 -15.46 -12.02
N LYS A 171 -15.45 -15.77 -13.26
CA LYS A 171 -15.25 -17.15 -13.76
C LYS A 171 -13.78 -17.58 -13.87
N ALA A 172 -12.81 -16.70 -13.62
CA ALA A 172 -11.40 -17.07 -13.78
C ALA A 172 -10.96 -17.99 -12.62
N GLU A 173 -10.55 -19.22 -12.95
CA GLU A 173 -9.99 -20.21 -12.01
C GLU A 173 -8.63 -19.81 -11.42
N SER A 174 -8.04 -18.69 -11.85
CA SER A 174 -6.75 -18.22 -11.37
C SER A 174 -6.76 -16.75 -10.95
N PHE A 175 -6.39 -16.56 -9.69
CA PHE A 175 -5.72 -15.36 -9.19
C PHE A 175 -4.21 -15.55 -9.33
#